data_AF-A0A3D5DEH6-F1
#
_entry.id   AF-A0A3D5DEH6-F1
#
_cell.length_a   1.000
_cell.length_b   1.000
_cell.length_c   1.000
_cell.angle_alpha   90.00
_cell.angle_beta   90.00
_cell.angle_gamma   90.00
#
_symmetry.space_group_name_H-M   'P 1'
#
loop_
_entity.id
_entity.type
_entity.pdbx_description
1 polymer ?
#
loop_
_entity_poly.entity_id
_entity_poly.type
_entity_poly.pdbx_seq_one_letter_code
_entity_poly.pdbx_strand_id
1 'polypeptide(L)' 'MARLEPFDESQLTPGMAGLVDRVQFDPAYDRGLRVFAHSQEFVEPMWTAYVDMFEGGLLDSRLKEMMRIKVAQNNDCFT' A
#
# COMPACT_ATOMS: atom_id res chain seq x y z
N MET A 1 6.00 3.34 -14.52
CA MET A 1 4.73 4.09 -14.57
C MET A 1 3.58 3.11 -14.75
N ALA A 2 2.53 3.23 -13.93
CA ALA A 2 1.33 2.40 -14.06
C ALA A 2 0.60 2.74 -15.37
N ARG A 3 -0.07 1.74 -15.96
CA ARG A 3 -0.94 1.92 -17.13
C ARG A 3 -2.32 2.50 -16.77
N LEU A 4 -2.63 2.52 -15.49
CA LEU A 4 -3.87 3.02 -14.94
C LEU A 4 -3.61 4.38 -14.28
N GLU A 5 -4.55 5.29 -14.49
CA GLU A 5 -4.57 6.54 -13.75
C GLU A 5 -4.99 6.29 -12.29
N PRO A 6 -4.35 6.95 -11.31
CA PRO A 6 -4.78 6.88 -9.91
C PRO A 6 -6.21 7.41 -9.75
N PHE A 7 -6.97 6.85 -8.82
CA PHE A 7 -8.27 7.41 -8.41
C PHE A 7 -8.10 8.71 -7.62
N ASP A 8 -8.98 9.67 -7.93
CA ASP A 8 -9.19 10.86 -7.11
C ASP A 8 -9.93 10.51 -5.81
N GLU A 9 -9.83 11.38 -4.81
CA GLU A 9 -10.43 11.21 -3.48
C GLU A 9 -11.93 10.90 -3.54
N SER A 10 -12.66 11.54 -4.46
CA SER A 10 -14.11 11.37 -4.61
C SER A 10 -14.52 9.98 -5.15
N GLN A 11 -13.55 9.20 -5.65
CA GLN A 11 -13.78 7.86 -6.20
C GLN A 11 -13.47 6.74 -5.21
N LEU A 12 -12.88 7.08 -4.05
CA LEU A 12 -12.50 6.11 -3.03
C LEU A 12 -13.71 5.74 -2.15
N THR A 13 -13.79 4.47 -1.75
CA THR A 13 -14.63 4.06 -0.63
C THR A 13 -14.09 4.70 0.65
N PRO A 14 -14.92 4.88 1.69
CA PRO A 14 -14.46 5.41 2.97
C PRO A 14 -13.29 4.61 3.57
N GLY A 15 -13.29 3.28 3.41
CA GLY A 15 -12.19 2.43 3.89
C GLY A 15 -10.91 2.62 3.10
N MET A 16 -10.99 2.65 1.76
CA MET A 16 -9.82 2.91 0.91
C MET A 16 -9.23 4.31 1.14
N ALA A 17 -10.08 5.33 1.31
CA ALA A 17 -9.65 6.69 1.67
C ALA A 17 -8.88 6.70 3.00
N GLY A 18 -9.37 5.96 4.02
CA GLY A 18 -8.65 5.79 5.28
C GLY A 18 -7.29 5.12 5.12
N LEU A 19 -7.15 4.14 4.23
CA LEU A 19 -5.86 3.49 3.96
C LEU A 19 -4.88 4.42 3.23
N VAL A 20 -5.37 5.23 2.30
CA VAL A 20 -4.57 6.23 1.57
C VAL A 20 -4.06 7.31 2.52
N ASP A 21 -4.93 7.84 3.40
CA ASP A 21 -4.57 8.87 4.38
C ASP A 21 -3.45 8.41 5.34
N ARG A 22 -3.46 7.11 5.72
CA ARG A 22 -2.40 6.53 6.57
C ARG A 22 -1.01 6.54 5.93
N VAL A 23 -0.92 6.57 4.60
CA VAL A 23 0.36 6.54 3.87
C VAL A 23 0.66 7.83 3.12
N GLN A 24 -0.12 8.89 3.33
CA GLN A 24 0.01 10.17 2.62
C GLN A 24 1.41 10.82 2.72
N PHE A 25 2.19 10.47 3.74
CA PHE A 25 3.56 10.94 3.92
C PHE A 25 4.55 10.32 2.93
N ASP A 26 4.18 9.25 2.23
CA ASP A 26 4.95 8.61 1.17
C ASP A 26 4.18 8.73 -0.16
N PRO A 27 4.58 9.68 -1.03
CA PRO A 27 3.90 9.93 -2.30
C PRO A 27 3.87 8.73 -3.26
N ALA A 28 4.85 7.82 -3.16
CA ALA A 28 4.88 6.63 -4.01
C ALA A 28 3.83 5.60 -3.54
N TYR A 29 3.67 5.43 -2.23
CA TYR A 29 2.63 4.57 -1.65
C TYR A 29 1.24 5.12 -1.86
N ASP A 30 1.02 6.41 -1.63
CA ASP A 30 -0.26 7.08 -1.90
C ASP A 30 -0.70 6.82 -3.35
N ARG A 31 0.19 7.13 -4.31
CA ARG A 31 -0.09 6.92 -5.73
C ARG A 31 -0.34 5.45 -6.06
N GLY A 32 0.45 4.54 -5.49
CA GLY A 32 0.29 3.10 -5.69
C GLY A 32 -1.05 2.58 -5.20
N LEU A 33 -1.48 2.98 -4.00
CA LEU A 33 -2.78 2.61 -3.45
C LEU A 33 -3.94 3.17 -4.26
N ARG A 34 -3.85 4.43 -4.71
CA ARG A 34 -4.85 5.04 -5.60
C ARG A 34 -4.95 4.32 -6.95
N VAL A 35 -3.88 3.69 -7.43
CA VAL A 35 -3.92 2.81 -8.61
C VAL A 35 -4.55 1.45 -8.26
N PHE A 36 -4.26 0.88 -7.08
CA PHE A 36 -4.92 -0.36 -6.65
C PHE A 36 -6.42 -0.17 -6.37
N ALA A 37 -6.87 1.05 -6.10
CA ALA A 37 -8.28 1.38 -5.91
C ALA A 37 -9.17 1.11 -7.14
N HIS A 38 -8.65 0.71 -8.29
CA HIS A 38 -9.48 0.11 -9.35
C HIS A 38 -10.15 -1.21 -8.92
N SER A 39 -9.73 -1.83 -7.81
CA SER A 39 -10.30 -3.07 -7.25
C SER A 39 -10.51 -2.96 -5.73
N GLN A 40 -11.19 -1.91 -5.26
CA GLN A 40 -11.32 -1.55 -3.83
C GLN A 40 -11.87 -2.69 -2.97
N GLU A 41 -12.88 -3.42 -3.46
CA GLU A 41 -13.51 -4.54 -2.73
C GLU A 41 -12.52 -5.65 -2.34
N PHE A 42 -11.47 -5.83 -3.13
CA PHE A 42 -10.39 -6.77 -2.85
C PHE A 42 -9.23 -6.11 -2.11
N VAL A 43 -8.83 -4.91 -2.56
CA VAL A 43 -7.63 -4.23 -2.07
C VAL A 43 -7.79 -3.74 -0.64
N GLU A 44 -8.97 -3.22 -0.28
CA GLU A 44 -9.22 -2.70 1.07
C GLU A 44 -8.99 -3.76 2.17
N PRO A 45 -9.61 -4.96 2.14
CA PRO A 45 -9.35 -5.98 3.16
C PRO A 45 -7.93 -6.54 3.09
N MET A 46 -7.37 -6.72 1.88
CA MET A 46 -6.01 -7.25 1.71
C MET A 46 -4.96 -6.29 2.28
N TRP A 47 -5.09 -4.99 1.99
CA TRP A 47 -4.13 -3.98 2.44
C TRP A 47 -4.27 -3.66 3.93
N THR A 48 -5.49 -3.70 4.46
CA THR A 48 -5.70 -3.58 5.91
C THR A 48 -4.94 -4.67 6.65
N ALA A 49 -5.12 -5.94 6.26
CA ALA A 49 -4.39 -7.06 6.86
C ALA A 49 -2.86 -6.92 6.70
N TYR A 50 -2.41 -6.37 5.57
CA TYR A 50 -1.00 -6.12 5.31
C TYR A 50 -0.40 -5.09 6.27
N VAL A 51 -1.10 -3.96 6.47
CA VAL A 51 -0.65 -2.89 7.36
C VAL A 51 -0.64 -3.37 8.81
N ASP A 52 -1.67 -4.11 9.24
CA ASP A 52 -1.74 -4.67 10.60
C ASP A 52 -0.57 -5.63 10.87
N MET A 53 -0.21 -6.46 9.88
CA MET A 53 0.98 -7.32 9.95
C MET A 53 2.29 -6.50 10.02
N PHE A 54 2.36 -5.38 9.31
CA PHE A 54 3.54 -4.52 9.29
C PHE A 54 3.73 -3.77 10.62
N GLU A 55 2.65 -3.28 11.22
CA GLU A 55 2.68 -2.51 12.48
C GLU A 55 2.78 -3.40 13.73
N GLY A 56 2.15 -4.59 13.72
CA GLY A 56 2.10 -5.50 14.89
C GLY A 56 3.00 -6.74 14.80
N GLY A 57 3.07 -7.57 15.85
CA GLY A 57 3.78 -8.87 15.82
C GLY A 57 5.19 -8.86 16.41
N LEU A 58 5.94 -9.94 16.17
CA LEU A 58 7.18 -10.25 16.92
C LEU A 58 8.43 -9.51 16.43
N LEU A 59 8.45 -9.07 15.17
CA LEU A 59 9.59 -8.39 14.57
C LEU A 59 9.40 -6.88 14.61
N ASP A 60 10.51 -6.16 14.83
CA ASP A 60 10.56 -4.70 14.70
C ASP A 60 10.22 -4.26 13.26
N SER A 61 9.55 -3.10 13.13
CA SER A 61 9.11 -2.56 11.84
C SER A 61 10.27 -2.29 10.88
N ARG A 62 11.45 -1.91 11.36
CA ARG A 62 12.63 -1.69 10.51
C ARG A 62 13.15 -3.00 9.91
N LEU A 63 13.13 -4.08 10.69
CA LEU A 63 13.52 -5.40 10.20
C LEU A 63 12.53 -5.90 9.13
N LYS A 64 11.23 -5.67 9.32
CA LYS A 64 10.22 -5.99 8.31
C LYS A 64 10.44 -5.20 7.04
N GLU A 65 10.74 -3.90 7.14
CA GLU A 65 10.99 -3.07 5.96
C GLU A 65 12.24 -3.51 5.19
N MET A 66 13.33 -3.84 5.89
CA MET A 66 14.52 -4.42 5.24
C MET A 66 14.19 -5.71 4.47
N MET A 67 13.37 -6.59 5.07
CA MET A 67 12.93 -7.82 4.40
C MET A 67 12.07 -7.52 3.17
N ARG A 68 11.14 -6.57 3.26
CA ARG A 68 10.30 -6.14 2.13
C ARG A 68 11.13 -5.62 0.97
N ILE A 69 12.07 -4.72 1.26
CA ILE A 69 12.99 -4.16 0.25
C ILE A 69 13.80 -5.28 -0.39
N LYS A 70 14.34 -6.21 0.41
CA LYS A 70 15.14 -7.33 -0.13
C LYS A 70 14.30 -8.26 -1.01
N VAL A 71 13.07 -8.56 -0.61
CA VAL A 71 12.13 -9.35 -1.43
C VAL A 71 11.78 -8.60 -2.71
N ALA A 72 11.49 -7.30 -2.64
CA ALA A 72 11.19 -6.48 -3.82
C ALA A 72 12.36 -6.48 -4.82
N GLN A 73 13.58 -6.24 -4.34
CA GLN A 73 14.81 -6.31 -5.16
C GLN A 73 15.01 -7.69 -5.81
N ASN A 74 14.77 -8.77 -5.07
CA ASN A 74 14.90 -10.13 -5.62
C ASN A 74 13.81 -10.48 -6.64
N ASN A 75 12.73 -9.69 -6.72
CA ASN A 75 11.66 -9.83 -7.71
C ASN A 75 11.71 -8.74 -8.79
N ASP A 76 12.82 -8.00 -8.88
CA ASP A 76 12.99 -6.88 -9.83
C ASP A 76 11.84 -5.85 -9.73
N CYS A 77 11.27 -5.71 -8.53
CA CYS A 77 10.21 -4.74 -8.23
C CYS A 77 10.86 -3.44 -7.76
N PHE A 78 11.12 -2.56 -8.72
CA PHE A 78 11.71 -1.25 -8.48
C PHE A 78 10.64 -0.21 -8.13
N THR A 79 10.97 0.65 -7.18
CA THR A 79 10.20 1.85 -6.82
C THR A 79 10.36 2.94 -7.87
#